data_AF-A0A9D6DZ60-F1
#
_entry.id   AF-A0A9D6DZ60-F1
#
_cell.length_a   1.000
_cell.length_b   1.000
_cell.length_c   1.000
_cell.angle_alpha   90.00
_cell.angle_beta   90.00
_cell.angle_gamma   90.00
#
_symmetry.space_group_name_H-M   'P 1'
#
loop_
_entity.id
_entity.type
_entity.pdbx_description
1 polymer ?
#
loop_
_entity_poly.entity_id
_entity_poly.type
_entity_poly.pdbx_seq_one_letter_code
_entity_poly.pdbx_strand_id
1 'polypeptide(L)'
;MMKASRLICLLLAVPILLQTSTGWGVAKETAFQVKETAHFQIEHQDENMAGRLARVAEDVFPRILRDLDAPSPLDLPIWKGRKIRVTLYNTRAEYTHLATHPPWSDGHADSFKLVITMHREQSSGAMGRLFTHELTHLIFDNYLGFSHTSVNWISEGLAELEEARFARQAEQTALYIEQIRKGTYIPLEQLVYMDVHWERDSDKVRLWYAEALALSLVTYLIKGHGERTFQNFLSVLRKKSVDQSLEAVYGPQIKNVKDLQESWLQYMKTHEQRW
;
A
#
# COMPACT_ATOMS: atom_id res chain seq x y z
N MET A 1 15.35 -45.71 -75.75
CA MET A 1 14.04 -46.33 -75.49
C MET A 1 14.06 -46.95 -74.11
N MET A 2 13.32 -46.34 -73.18
CA MET A 2 13.19 -46.72 -71.78
C MET A 2 12.43 -48.05 -71.63
N LYS A 3 12.88 -48.91 -70.72
CA LYS A 3 12.01 -49.85 -70.00
C LYS A 3 12.35 -49.79 -68.51
N ALA A 4 11.32 -49.46 -67.74
CA ALA A 4 11.33 -49.30 -66.30
C ALA A 4 11.36 -50.67 -65.59
N SER A 5 12.24 -50.81 -64.60
CA SER A 5 12.18 -51.89 -63.61
C SER A 5 11.62 -51.33 -62.32
N ARG A 6 10.48 -51.90 -61.88
CA ARG A 6 9.77 -51.57 -60.65
C ARG A 6 10.53 -52.14 -59.45
N LEU A 7 11.00 -51.29 -58.54
CA LEU A 7 11.34 -51.71 -57.18
C LEU A 7 10.05 -51.71 -56.34
N ILE A 8 9.67 -52.88 -55.84
CA ILE A 8 8.66 -53.07 -54.80
C ILE A 8 9.41 -52.93 -53.47
N CYS A 9 9.17 -51.84 -52.74
CA CYS A 9 9.61 -51.69 -51.36
C CYS A 9 8.46 -52.12 -50.43
N LEU A 10 8.64 -53.21 -49.71
CA LEU A 10 7.79 -53.64 -48.60
C LEU A 10 7.93 -52.63 -47.46
N LEU A 11 6.89 -51.83 -47.21
CA LEU A 11 6.74 -51.05 -45.98
C LEU A 11 6.28 -51.97 -44.86
N LEU A 12 7.19 -52.33 -43.96
CA LEU A 12 6.85 -52.87 -42.64
C LEU A 12 6.26 -51.73 -41.80
N ALA A 13 4.96 -51.80 -41.55
CA ALA A 13 4.29 -50.93 -40.60
C ALA A 13 4.72 -51.30 -39.18
N VAL A 14 5.63 -50.52 -38.60
CA VAL A 14 5.87 -50.51 -37.16
C VAL A 14 4.78 -49.62 -36.54
N PRO A 15 3.91 -50.14 -35.65
CA PRO A 15 2.97 -49.28 -34.95
C PRO A 15 3.77 -48.42 -33.96
N ILE A 16 4.01 -47.17 -34.32
CA ILE A 16 4.43 -46.14 -33.38
C ILE A 16 3.22 -45.89 -32.47
N LEU A 17 3.26 -46.43 -31.26
CA LEU A 17 2.39 -46.03 -30.17
C LEU A 17 2.68 -44.55 -29.86
N LEU A 18 1.95 -43.66 -30.51
CA LEU A 18 1.81 -42.27 -30.10
C LEU A 18 1.05 -42.27 -28.76
N GLN A 19 1.81 -42.34 -27.66
CA GLN A 19 1.31 -41.87 -26.38
C GLN A 19 1.10 -40.36 -26.50
N THR A 20 -0.10 -39.95 -26.90
CA THR A 20 -0.54 -38.57 -26.74
C THR A 20 -0.75 -38.33 -25.25
N SER A 21 0.30 -37.85 -24.56
CA SER A 21 0.16 -37.22 -23.26
C SER A 21 -0.50 -35.84 -23.42
N THR A 22 -1.75 -35.82 -23.90
CA THR A 22 -2.62 -34.65 -23.78
C THR A 22 -3.20 -34.64 -22.37
N GLY A 23 -2.31 -34.40 -21.42
CA GLY A 23 -2.61 -33.97 -20.06
C GLY A 23 -2.08 -32.56 -19.86
N TRP A 24 -2.32 -31.66 -20.82
CA TRP A 24 -2.24 -30.24 -20.53
C TRP A 24 -3.41 -29.96 -19.60
N GLY A 25 -3.14 -30.00 -18.30
CA GLY A 25 -4.03 -29.41 -17.31
C GLY A 25 -4.16 -27.95 -17.69
N VAL A 26 -5.25 -27.61 -18.38
CA VAL A 26 -5.75 -26.24 -18.38
C VAL A 26 -5.93 -25.93 -16.91
N ALA A 27 -5.05 -25.11 -16.34
CA ALA A 27 -5.23 -24.60 -15.00
C ALA A 27 -6.64 -24.04 -14.98
N LYS A 28 -7.52 -24.67 -14.18
CA LYS A 28 -8.91 -24.27 -14.08
C LYS A 28 -8.87 -22.82 -13.63
N GLU A 29 -9.19 -21.90 -14.51
CA GLU A 29 -9.33 -20.48 -14.21
C GLU A 29 -10.37 -20.42 -13.09
N THR A 30 -9.91 -20.28 -11.85
CA THR A 30 -10.80 -20.31 -10.70
C THR A 30 -11.57 -19.02 -10.75
N ALA A 31 -12.88 -19.11 -11.03
CA ALA A 31 -13.74 -17.93 -10.98
C ALA A 31 -13.60 -17.26 -9.60
N PHE A 32 -13.59 -15.92 -9.60
CA PHE A 32 -13.60 -15.16 -8.36
C PHE A 32 -14.84 -15.50 -7.53
N GLN A 33 -14.62 -15.76 -6.26
CA GLN A 33 -15.63 -15.90 -5.22
C GLN A 33 -15.61 -14.65 -4.34
N VAL A 34 -16.71 -14.42 -3.62
CA VAL A 34 -16.85 -13.25 -2.74
C VAL A 34 -16.98 -13.72 -1.30
N LYS A 35 -16.08 -13.23 -0.45
CA LYS A 35 -16.18 -13.32 1.00
C LYS A 35 -16.59 -11.99 1.59
N GLU A 36 -17.74 -11.96 2.23
CA GLU A 36 -18.23 -10.76 2.91
C GLU A 36 -17.90 -10.75 4.41
N THR A 37 -17.66 -9.55 4.93
CA THR A 37 -17.56 -9.26 6.36
C THR A 37 -18.46 -8.06 6.71
N ALA A 38 -18.31 -7.47 7.89
CA ALA A 38 -19.08 -6.30 8.28
C ALA A 38 -18.75 -5.10 7.38
N HIS A 39 -17.45 -4.85 7.16
CA HIS A 39 -16.96 -3.67 6.44
C HIS A 39 -16.40 -3.96 5.04
N PHE A 40 -16.18 -5.24 4.69
CA PHE A 40 -15.46 -5.61 3.47
C PHE A 40 -16.22 -6.61 2.58
N GLN A 41 -15.96 -6.51 1.28
CA GLN A 41 -16.31 -7.48 0.25
C GLN A 41 -15.03 -7.92 -0.46
N ILE A 42 -14.55 -9.12 -0.15
CA ILE A 42 -13.27 -9.64 -0.66
C ILE A 42 -13.55 -10.57 -1.84
N GLU A 43 -13.15 -10.17 -3.05
CA GLU A 43 -13.11 -10.98 -4.26
C GLU A 43 -11.81 -11.79 -4.27
N HIS A 44 -11.90 -13.11 -4.34
CA HIS A 44 -10.74 -14.00 -4.23
C HIS A 44 -10.89 -15.29 -5.03
N GLN A 45 -9.77 -15.98 -5.24
CA GLN A 45 -9.72 -17.33 -5.81
C GLN A 45 -9.26 -18.40 -4.78
N ASP A 46 -8.84 -17.97 -3.58
CA ASP A 46 -8.39 -18.83 -2.47
C ASP A 46 -9.16 -18.48 -1.17
N GLU A 47 -10.10 -19.34 -0.79
CA GLU A 47 -10.96 -19.16 0.40
C GLU A 47 -10.15 -19.07 1.71
N ASN A 48 -9.09 -19.87 1.84
CA ASN A 48 -8.29 -19.88 3.06
C ASN A 48 -7.54 -18.55 3.23
N MET A 49 -7.04 -18.01 2.12
CA MET A 49 -6.37 -16.71 2.13
C MET A 49 -7.37 -15.58 2.40
N ALA A 50 -8.51 -15.58 1.71
CA ALA A 50 -9.57 -14.59 1.95
C ALA A 50 -10.05 -14.61 3.40
N GLY A 51 -10.18 -15.79 4.02
CA GLY A 51 -10.52 -15.91 5.43
C GLY A 51 -9.46 -15.34 6.39
N ARG A 52 -8.17 -15.43 6.05
CA ARG A 52 -7.10 -14.76 6.83
C ARG A 52 -7.17 -13.25 6.66
N LEU A 53 -7.28 -12.78 5.42
CA LEU A 53 -7.35 -11.35 5.11
C LEU A 53 -8.58 -10.70 5.75
N ALA A 54 -9.74 -11.36 5.71
CA ALA A 54 -10.97 -10.90 6.36
C ALA A 54 -10.79 -10.63 7.86
N ARG A 55 -10.10 -11.53 8.59
CA ARG A 55 -9.81 -11.33 10.02
C ARG A 55 -8.90 -10.15 10.24
N VAL A 56 -7.80 -10.06 9.47
CA VAL A 56 -6.89 -8.92 9.54
C VAL A 56 -7.64 -7.62 9.28
N ALA A 57 -8.46 -7.58 8.24
CA ALA A 57 -9.19 -6.40 7.81
C ALA A 57 -10.11 -5.88 8.91
N GLU A 58 -10.92 -6.76 9.51
CA GLU A 58 -11.82 -6.38 10.60
C GLU A 58 -11.08 -6.00 11.90
N ASP A 59 -9.89 -6.53 12.15
CA ASP A 59 -9.07 -6.16 13.32
C ASP A 59 -8.40 -4.78 13.14
N VAL A 60 -7.84 -4.50 11.96
CA VAL A 60 -7.08 -3.24 11.74
C VAL A 60 -7.99 -2.06 11.45
N PHE A 61 -9.17 -2.31 10.88
CA PHE A 61 -10.10 -1.27 10.48
C PHE A 61 -10.52 -0.29 11.60
N PRO A 62 -11.08 -0.75 12.74
CA PRO A 62 -11.45 0.15 13.84
C PRO A 62 -10.25 0.81 14.52
N ARG A 63 -9.07 0.20 14.42
CA ARG A 63 -7.82 0.76 14.95
C ARG A 63 -7.40 1.99 14.15
N ILE A 64 -7.33 1.90 12.82
CA ILE A 64 -6.96 3.03 11.96
C ILE A 64 -7.93 4.20 12.16
N LEU A 65 -9.24 3.92 12.23
CA LEU A 65 -10.24 4.98 12.47
C LEU A 65 -10.02 5.74 13.79
N ARG A 66 -9.77 5.00 14.88
CA ARG A 66 -9.52 5.60 16.19
C ARG A 66 -8.24 6.45 16.17
N ASP A 67 -7.18 5.95 15.55
CA ASP A 67 -5.89 6.62 15.57
C ASP A 67 -5.93 7.93 14.77
N LEU A 68 -6.77 8.01 13.73
CA LEU A 68 -7.04 9.23 12.97
C LEU A 68 -8.08 10.17 13.62
N ASP A 69 -8.73 9.76 14.71
CA ASP A 69 -9.96 10.38 15.25
C ASP A 69 -11.00 10.61 14.14
N ALA A 70 -11.06 9.68 13.18
CA ALA A 70 -11.98 9.75 12.07
C ALA A 70 -13.40 9.41 12.56
N PRO A 71 -14.44 10.14 12.10
CA PRO A 71 -15.80 9.74 12.37
C PRO A 71 -16.05 8.34 11.80
N SER A 72 -17.12 7.70 12.27
CA SER A 72 -17.49 6.39 11.75
C SER A 72 -17.54 6.45 10.22
N PRO A 73 -16.96 5.47 9.51
CA PRO A 73 -17.01 5.41 8.07
C PRO A 73 -18.43 5.42 7.53
N LEU A 74 -19.41 4.93 8.31
CA LEU A 74 -20.82 5.03 7.96
C LEU A 74 -21.31 6.48 7.81
N ASP A 75 -20.62 7.44 8.45
CA ASP A 75 -20.90 8.88 8.39
C ASP A 75 -20.07 9.60 7.32
N LEU A 76 -19.08 8.94 6.69
CA LEU A 76 -18.31 9.53 5.61
C LEU A 76 -19.14 9.52 4.30
N PRO A 77 -19.31 10.68 3.61
CA PRO A 77 -20.23 10.82 2.48
C PRO A 77 -20.01 9.89 1.29
N ILE A 78 -18.82 9.33 1.14
CA ILE A 78 -18.46 8.40 0.06
C ILE A 78 -18.68 6.93 0.44
N TRP A 79 -18.69 6.61 1.72
CA TRP A 79 -18.95 5.26 2.20
C TRP A 79 -20.44 4.97 2.11
N LYS A 80 -21.34 5.85 2.58
CA LYS A 80 -22.82 5.70 2.45
C LYS A 80 -23.34 4.28 2.78
N GLY A 81 -22.72 3.60 3.74
CA GLY A 81 -23.05 2.21 4.08
C GLY A 81 -22.55 1.13 3.10
N ARG A 82 -21.72 1.49 2.12
CA ARG A 82 -21.02 0.54 1.23
C ARG A 82 -19.85 -0.11 1.98
N LYS A 83 -19.59 -1.37 1.62
CA LYS A 83 -18.38 -2.09 2.04
C LYS A 83 -17.19 -1.69 1.17
N ILE A 84 -15.98 -1.73 1.73
CA ILE A 84 -14.75 -1.64 0.94
C ILE A 84 -14.62 -2.92 0.13
N ARG A 85 -14.38 -2.78 -1.18
CA ARG A 85 -14.10 -3.92 -2.04
C ARG A 85 -12.61 -4.23 -2.01
N VAL A 86 -12.27 -5.50 -1.93
CA VAL A 86 -10.88 -5.96 -1.97
C VAL A 86 -10.76 -7.02 -3.04
N THR A 87 -9.93 -6.83 -4.05
CA THR A 87 -9.66 -7.86 -5.06
C THR A 87 -8.29 -8.46 -4.81
N LEU A 88 -8.28 -9.74 -4.42
CA LEU A 88 -7.08 -10.52 -4.12
C LEU A 88 -6.77 -11.48 -5.27
N TYR A 89 -5.79 -11.10 -6.10
CA TYR A 89 -5.30 -11.92 -7.21
C TYR A 89 -4.42 -13.06 -6.73
N ASN A 90 -4.41 -14.17 -7.47
CA ASN A 90 -3.58 -15.32 -7.15
C ASN A 90 -2.09 -15.06 -7.42
N THR A 91 -1.78 -14.29 -8.46
CA THR A 91 -0.40 -14.03 -8.90
C THR A 91 -0.11 -12.54 -9.09
N ARG A 92 1.17 -12.15 -9.02
CA ARG A 92 1.60 -10.79 -9.38
C ARG A 92 1.29 -10.46 -10.83
N ALA A 93 1.39 -11.45 -11.72
CA ALA A 93 1.11 -11.27 -13.14
C ALA A 93 -0.36 -10.89 -13.38
N GLU A 94 -1.31 -11.59 -12.74
CA GLU A 94 -2.74 -11.22 -12.81
C GLU A 94 -2.95 -9.79 -12.30
N TYR A 95 -2.33 -9.43 -11.17
CA TYR A 95 -2.40 -8.09 -10.61
C TYR A 95 -1.89 -7.00 -11.57
N THR A 96 -0.70 -7.15 -12.14
CA THR A 96 -0.12 -6.11 -13.01
C THR A 96 -0.81 -6.04 -14.38
N HIS A 97 -1.22 -7.18 -14.94
CA HIS A 97 -1.81 -7.24 -16.28
C HIS A 97 -3.31 -6.88 -16.29
N LEU A 98 -4.08 -7.30 -15.30
CA LEU A 98 -5.53 -7.06 -15.27
C LEU A 98 -5.88 -5.72 -14.62
N ALA A 99 -5.13 -5.30 -13.61
CA ALA A 99 -5.43 -4.08 -12.86
C ALA A 99 -4.62 -2.86 -13.31
N THR A 100 -3.73 -3.00 -14.32
CA THR A 100 -2.96 -1.90 -14.93
C THR A 100 -2.07 -1.12 -13.96
N HIS A 101 -1.61 -1.75 -12.88
CA HIS A 101 -0.70 -1.15 -11.91
C HIS A 101 0.77 -1.21 -12.33
N PRO A 102 1.62 -0.28 -11.84
CA PRO A 102 3.05 -0.33 -12.10
C PRO A 102 3.66 -1.66 -11.65
N PRO A 103 4.66 -2.21 -12.38
CA PRO A 103 5.25 -3.51 -12.05
C PRO A 103 5.88 -3.59 -10.67
N TRP A 104 6.23 -2.45 -10.06
CA TRP A 104 6.87 -2.36 -8.74
C TRP A 104 5.88 -2.38 -7.58
N SER A 105 4.59 -2.13 -7.81
CA SER A 105 3.55 -2.10 -6.78
C SER A 105 3.13 -3.52 -6.42
N ASP A 106 2.87 -3.75 -5.13
CA ASP A 106 2.37 -5.03 -4.59
C ASP A 106 0.89 -4.92 -4.14
N GLY A 107 0.42 -3.69 -3.95
CA GLY A 107 -0.95 -3.32 -3.59
C GLY A 107 -1.27 -1.91 -4.08
N HIS A 108 -2.57 -1.60 -4.14
CA HIS A 108 -3.06 -0.27 -4.49
C HIS A 108 -4.45 -0.02 -3.90
N ALA A 109 -4.62 1.14 -3.28
CA ALA A 109 -5.92 1.69 -2.89
C ALA A 109 -6.45 2.72 -3.91
N ASP A 110 -7.64 2.46 -4.44
CA ASP A 110 -8.46 3.45 -5.17
C ASP A 110 -9.50 4.02 -4.19
N SER A 111 -9.11 5.10 -3.52
CA SER A 111 -9.90 5.77 -2.49
C SER A 111 -11.25 6.31 -3.00
N PHE A 112 -11.34 6.69 -4.29
CA PHE A 112 -12.59 7.15 -4.91
C PHE A 112 -13.59 6.00 -5.16
N LYS A 113 -13.09 4.81 -5.47
CA LYS A 113 -13.91 3.63 -5.70
C LYS A 113 -14.14 2.79 -4.45
N LEU A 114 -13.42 3.06 -3.36
CA LEU A 114 -13.36 2.23 -2.16
C LEU A 114 -12.91 0.80 -2.50
N VAL A 115 -11.85 0.71 -3.30
CA VAL A 115 -11.29 -0.57 -3.77
C VAL A 115 -9.84 -0.68 -3.32
N ILE A 116 -9.46 -1.85 -2.82
CA ILE A 116 -8.06 -2.26 -2.64
C ILE A 116 -7.79 -3.44 -3.57
N THR A 117 -6.72 -3.36 -4.35
CA THR A 117 -6.25 -4.45 -5.22
C THR A 117 -4.89 -4.91 -4.77
N MET A 118 -4.68 -6.23 -4.63
CA MET A 118 -3.41 -6.79 -4.21
C MET A 118 -3.24 -8.25 -4.69
N HIS A 119 -2.06 -8.83 -4.52
CA HIS A 119 -1.79 -10.23 -4.87
C HIS A 119 -1.31 -11.07 -3.67
N ARG A 120 -1.59 -12.37 -3.70
CA ARG A 120 -1.33 -13.28 -2.56
C ARG A 120 0.06 -13.89 -2.50
N GLU A 121 0.95 -13.62 -3.46
CA GLU A 121 2.30 -14.22 -3.49
C GLU A 121 3.18 -13.74 -2.31
N GLN A 122 2.71 -12.73 -1.59
CA GLN A 122 3.22 -12.29 -0.29
C GLN A 122 2.98 -13.36 0.80
N SER A 123 3.89 -13.47 1.77
CA SER A 123 3.62 -14.26 2.99
C SER A 123 2.37 -13.72 3.70
N SER A 124 1.67 -14.53 4.49
CA SER A 124 0.46 -14.08 5.20
C SER A 124 0.70 -12.86 6.11
N GLY A 125 1.87 -12.77 6.74
CA GLY A 125 2.27 -11.61 7.54
C GLY A 125 2.53 -10.37 6.69
N ALA A 126 3.19 -10.53 5.53
CA ALA A 126 3.44 -9.43 4.59
C ALA A 126 2.14 -8.93 3.94
N MET A 127 1.19 -9.83 3.68
CA MET A 127 -0.14 -9.45 3.17
C MET A 127 -0.93 -8.62 4.16
N GLY A 128 -0.92 -8.98 5.45
CA GLY A 128 -1.61 -8.20 6.48
C GLY A 128 -1.01 -6.80 6.64
N ARG A 129 0.33 -6.70 6.55
CA ARG A 129 1.07 -5.42 6.51
C ARG A 129 0.65 -4.55 5.34
N LEU A 130 0.81 -5.06 4.13
CA LEU A 130 0.46 -4.36 2.90
C LEU A 130 -1.02 -3.94 2.89
N PHE A 131 -1.92 -4.84 3.31
CA PHE A 131 -3.34 -4.49 3.41
C PHE A 131 -3.58 -3.33 4.40
N THR A 132 -2.89 -3.35 5.54
CA THR A 132 -2.99 -2.28 6.55
C THR A 132 -2.50 -0.94 5.97
N HIS A 133 -1.41 -0.96 5.21
CA HIS A 133 -0.86 0.19 4.51
C HIS A 133 -1.90 0.78 3.53
N GLU A 134 -2.40 -0.02 2.58
CA GLU A 134 -3.38 0.41 1.58
C GLU A 134 -4.71 0.88 2.21
N LEU A 135 -5.18 0.18 3.24
CA LEU A 135 -6.39 0.59 3.96
C LEU A 135 -6.21 1.93 4.66
N THR A 136 -5.01 2.25 5.13
CA THR A 136 -4.71 3.53 5.77
C THR A 136 -4.85 4.67 4.78
N HIS A 137 -4.29 4.56 3.57
CA HIS A 137 -4.51 5.54 2.50
C HIS A 137 -6.00 5.73 2.21
N LEU A 138 -6.72 4.61 2.03
CA LEU A 138 -8.15 4.65 1.73
C LEU A 138 -8.92 5.40 2.82
N ILE A 139 -8.72 5.08 4.10
CA ILE A 139 -9.43 5.78 5.20
C ILE A 139 -9.01 7.25 5.28
N PHE A 140 -7.70 7.52 5.17
CA PHE A 140 -7.15 8.87 5.34
C PHE A 140 -7.60 9.83 4.23
N ASP A 141 -7.52 9.41 2.96
CA ASP A 141 -7.96 10.21 1.81
C ASP A 141 -9.44 10.58 1.92
N ASN A 142 -10.25 9.61 2.38
CA ASN A 142 -11.68 9.80 2.59
C ASN A 142 -11.98 10.71 3.79
N TYR A 143 -11.13 10.68 4.82
CA TYR A 143 -11.23 11.55 5.98
C TYR A 143 -10.87 13.01 5.64
N LEU A 144 -9.78 13.23 4.89
CA LEU A 144 -9.35 14.56 4.48
C LEU A 144 -10.22 15.17 3.38
N GLY A 145 -10.82 14.35 2.52
CA GLY A 145 -11.48 14.79 1.31
C GLY A 145 -10.43 15.04 0.22
N PHE A 146 -10.65 14.45 -0.95
CA PHE A 146 -9.75 14.28 -2.10
C PHE A 146 -9.05 15.52 -2.71
N SER A 147 -9.05 16.67 -2.06
CA SER A 147 -8.56 17.96 -2.56
C SER A 147 -7.11 18.29 -2.18
N HIS A 148 -6.35 17.38 -1.55
CA HIS A 148 -5.09 17.73 -0.89
C HIS A 148 -3.89 16.90 -1.36
N THR A 149 -3.38 17.13 -2.56
CA THR A 149 -2.12 16.50 -3.01
C THR A 149 -0.90 16.88 -2.17
N SER A 150 -0.96 17.98 -1.42
CA SER A 150 0.11 18.44 -0.51
C SER A 150 0.22 17.64 0.81
N VAL A 151 -0.58 16.59 0.99
CA VAL A 151 -0.60 15.77 2.22
C VAL A 151 -0.14 14.34 1.99
N ASN A 152 0.38 14.01 0.79
CA ASN A 152 0.85 12.67 0.45
C ASN A 152 1.84 12.13 1.50
N TRP A 153 2.81 12.94 1.93
CA TRP A 153 3.76 12.54 2.97
C TRP A 153 3.10 12.21 4.33
N ILE A 154 1.94 12.81 4.64
CA ILE A 154 1.18 12.47 5.85
C ILE A 154 0.48 11.13 5.65
N SER A 155 -0.11 10.91 4.49
CA SER A 155 -0.75 9.64 4.10
C SER A 155 0.25 8.48 4.17
N GLU A 156 1.41 8.62 3.53
CA GLU A 156 2.52 7.65 3.59
C GLU A 156 3.00 7.42 5.02
N GLY A 157 3.26 8.50 5.77
CA GLY A 157 3.80 8.37 7.12
C GLY A 157 2.83 7.68 8.09
N LEU A 158 1.53 7.86 7.88
CA LEU A 158 0.48 7.13 8.61
C LEU A 158 0.41 5.67 8.17
N ALA A 159 0.44 5.40 6.86
CA ALA A 159 0.40 4.04 6.33
C ALA A 159 1.60 3.20 6.82
N GLU A 160 2.81 3.76 6.76
CA GLU A 160 4.03 3.17 7.33
C GLU A 160 3.95 2.97 8.85
N LEU A 161 3.36 3.93 9.58
CA LEU A 161 3.20 3.81 11.04
C LEU A 161 2.25 2.66 11.39
N GLU A 162 1.15 2.55 10.64
CA GLU A 162 0.16 1.49 10.81
C GLU A 162 0.71 0.12 10.41
N GLU A 163 1.56 0.08 9.37
CA GLU A 163 2.30 -1.11 8.95
C GLU A 163 3.33 -1.57 10.00
N ALA A 164 4.13 -0.65 10.53
CA ALA A 164 5.16 -0.93 11.52
C ALA A 164 4.61 -1.51 12.83
N ARG A 165 3.32 -1.28 13.12
CA ARG A 165 2.61 -1.87 14.27
C ARG A 165 2.22 -3.33 14.02
N PHE A 166 2.19 -3.78 12.76
CA PHE A 166 1.85 -5.15 12.37
C PHE A 166 3.05 -6.11 12.43
N ALA A 167 4.26 -5.62 12.16
CA ALA A 167 5.51 -6.35 12.40
C ALA A 167 6.66 -5.38 12.66
N ARG A 168 7.70 -5.82 13.39
CA ARG A 168 8.91 -5.02 13.62
C ARG A 168 9.61 -4.70 12.30
N GLN A 169 9.29 -3.56 11.70
CA GLN A 169 9.94 -3.00 10.52
C GLN A 169 11.21 -2.25 10.96
N ALA A 170 12.05 -2.93 11.74
CA ALA A 170 13.12 -2.28 12.49
C ALA A 170 14.37 -2.04 11.63
N GLU A 171 14.69 -2.91 10.68
CA GLU A 171 16.01 -2.89 10.03
C GLU A 171 16.10 -1.90 8.87
N GLN A 172 15.16 -1.94 7.91
CA GLN A 172 15.21 -1.06 6.73
C GLN A 172 14.97 0.41 7.12
N THR A 173 13.96 0.67 7.93
CA THR A 173 13.67 2.02 8.44
C THR A 173 14.86 2.57 9.23
N ALA A 174 15.55 1.75 10.04
CA ALA A 174 16.72 2.21 10.79
C ALA A 174 17.88 2.68 9.88
N LEU A 175 18.11 2.03 8.74
CA LEU A 175 19.15 2.43 7.79
C LEU A 175 18.89 3.83 7.22
N TYR A 176 17.65 4.12 6.84
CA TYR A 176 17.27 5.43 6.29
C TYR A 176 17.27 6.53 7.36
N ILE A 177 16.82 6.21 8.57
CA ILE A 177 16.87 7.13 9.71
C ILE A 177 18.31 7.54 10.04
N GLU A 178 19.26 6.62 9.93
CA GLU A 178 20.67 6.93 10.12
C GLU A 178 21.23 7.85 9.02
N GLN A 179 20.77 7.69 7.77
CA GLN A 179 21.13 8.61 6.68
C GLN A 179 20.56 10.02 6.92
N ILE A 180 19.29 10.12 7.37
CA ILE A 180 18.66 11.39 7.76
C ILE A 180 19.50 12.09 8.83
N ARG A 181 19.94 11.36 9.86
CA ARG A 181 20.78 11.91 10.94
C ARG A 181 22.13 12.42 10.45
N LYS A 182 22.69 11.80 9.40
CA LYS A 182 23.92 12.23 8.73
C LYS A 182 23.72 13.43 7.79
N GLY A 183 22.50 13.96 7.71
CA GLY A 183 22.16 15.12 6.90
C GLY A 183 21.88 14.81 5.43
N THR A 184 21.79 13.53 5.07
CA THR A 184 21.33 13.10 3.75
C THR A 184 19.82 12.94 3.84
N TYR A 185 19.04 13.88 3.29
CA TYR A 185 17.58 13.81 3.21
C TYR A 185 16.97 14.62 2.07
N ILE A 186 15.75 14.24 1.66
CA ILE A 186 14.91 15.01 0.75
C ILE A 186 14.35 16.19 1.53
N PRO A 187 14.57 17.46 1.11
CA PRO A 187 13.98 18.61 1.77
C PRO A 187 12.45 18.48 1.86
N LEU A 188 11.85 18.83 2.99
CA LEU A 188 10.41 18.67 3.21
C LEU A 188 9.59 19.45 2.19
N GLU A 189 10.06 20.62 1.77
CA GLU A 189 9.42 21.39 0.70
C GLU A 189 9.33 20.60 -0.62
N GLN A 190 10.25 19.68 -0.89
CA GLN A 190 10.18 18.79 -2.05
C GLN A 190 9.29 17.58 -1.78
N LEU A 191 9.40 16.98 -0.58
CA LEU A 191 8.61 15.83 -0.17
C LEU A 191 7.09 16.12 -0.21
N VAL A 192 6.70 17.32 0.23
CA VAL A 192 5.29 17.76 0.29
C VAL A 192 4.61 17.78 -1.08
N TYR A 193 5.36 17.97 -2.17
CA TYR A 193 4.83 17.97 -3.54
C TYR A 193 5.14 16.69 -4.31
N MET A 194 5.78 15.71 -3.68
CA MET A 194 6.12 14.46 -4.33
C MET A 194 4.89 13.54 -4.37
N ASP A 195 4.60 13.03 -5.55
CA ASP A 195 3.61 11.97 -5.74
C ASP A 195 4.33 10.64 -5.90
N VAL A 196 4.45 9.91 -4.79
CA VAL A 196 5.14 8.62 -4.73
C VAL A 196 4.36 7.50 -5.41
N HIS A 197 3.03 7.63 -5.52
CA HIS A 197 2.15 6.60 -6.09
C HIS A 197 2.28 6.48 -7.61
N TRP A 198 2.78 7.52 -8.28
CA TRP A 198 2.87 7.61 -9.74
C TRP A 198 4.29 7.73 -10.28
N GLU A 199 5.30 7.60 -9.42
CA GLU A 199 6.70 7.58 -9.85
C GLU A 199 6.94 6.33 -10.73
N ARG A 200 7.19 6.58 -12.02
CA ARG A 200 7.38 5.52 -13.02
C ARG A 200 8.81 5.02 -13.07
N ASP A 201 9.74 5.82 -12.54
CA ASP A 201 11.14 5.47 -12.48
C ASP A 201 11.41 4.66 -11.20
N SER A 202 11.95 3.46 -11.39
CA SER A 202 12.02 2.39 -10.39
C SER A 202 13.07 2.60 -9.29
N ASP A 203 13.40 3.85 -8.95
CA ASP A 203 14.29 4.18 -7.84
C ASP A 203 13.57 3.91 -6.51
N LYS A 204 13.32 2.62 -6.24
CA LYS A 204 12.77 2.08 -4.99
C LYS A 204 13.52 2.63 -3.77
N VAL A 205 14.80 2.97 -3.93
CA VAL A 205 15.59 3.64 -2.91
C VAL A 205 15.00 5.01 -2.55
N ARG A 206 14.62 5.83 -3.53
CA ARG A 206 14.00 7.14 -3.29
C ARG A 206 12.60 7.01 -2.70
N LEU A 207 11.84 5.99 -3.11
CA LEU A 207 10.53 5.66 -2.54
C LEU A 207 10.65 5.27 -1.05
N TRP A 208 11.45 4.24 -0.74
CA TRP A 208 11.70 3.81 0.65
C TRP A 208 12.29 4.91 1.52
N TYR A 209 13.12 5.77 0.91
CA TYR A 209 13.65 6.94 1.58
C TYR A 209 12.55 7.95 1.93
N ALA A 210 11.61 8.19 1.02
CA ALA A 210 10.47 9.08 1.23
C ALA A 210 9.48 8.54 2.26
N GLU A 211 9.18 7.24 2.22
CA GLU A 211 8.34 6.54 3.19
C GLU A 211 8.95 6.61 4.60
N ALA A 212 10.24 6.27 4.74
CA ALA A 212 10.94 6.36 6.02
C ALA A 212 10.99 7.81 6.57
N LEU A 213 11.18 8.78 5.69
CA LEU A 213 11.15 10.20 6.03
C LEU A 213 9.75 10.62 6.52
N ALA A 214 8.70 10.24 5.78
CA ALA A 214 7.30 10.47 6.12
C ALA A 214 6.91 9.86 7.48
N LEU A 215 7.26 8.60 7.71
CA LEU A 215 7.05 7.89 8.98
C LEU A 215 7.69 8.65 10.15
N SER A 216 8.93 9.12 9.96
CA SER A 216 9.66 9.82 11.01
C SER A 216 9.04 11.18 11.37
N LEU A 217 8.46 11.87 10.39
CA LEU A 217 7.78 13.15 10.59
C LEU A 217 6.45 12.96 11.33
N VAL A 218 5.61 12.02 10.87
CA VAL A 218 4.34 11.69 11.52
C VAL A 218 4.58 11.27 12.97
N THR A 219 5.58 10.42 13.19
CA THR A 219 5.90 10.00 14.56
C THR A 219 6.49 11.12 15.39
N TYR A 220 7.28 12.03 14.82
CA TYR A 220 7.73 13.23 15.52
C TYR A 220 6.55 14.07 16.00
N LEU A 221 5.55 14.29 15.13
CA LEU A 221 4.34 15.03 15.51
C LEU A 221 3.56 14.30 16.62
N ILE A 222 3.43 12.98 16.55
CA ILE A 222 2.72 12.18 17.56
C ILE A 222 3.49 12.09 18.88
N LYS A 223 4.77 11.69 18.85
CA LYS A 223 5.57 11.45 20.07
C LYS A 223 6.12 12.73 20.68
N GLY A 224 6.45 13.73 19.86
CA GLY A 224 6.98 15.01 20.31
C GLY A 224 5.91 15.96 20.83
N HIS A 225 4.70 15.93 20.27
CA HIS A 225 3.62 16.89 20.60
C HIS A 225 2.33 16.25 21.15
N GLY A 226 2.25 14.92 21.13
CA GLY A 226 1.12 14.15 21.64
C GLY A 226 0.09 13.80 20.56
N GLU A 227 -0.48 12.60 20.68
CA GLU A 227 -1.47 12.06 19.74
C GLU A 227 -2.69 12.97 19.54
N ARG A 228 -3.24 13.52 20.62
CA ARG A 228 -4.39 14.43 20.55
C ARG A 228 -4.09 15.72 19.79
N THR A 229 -2.86 16.23 19.92
CA THR A 229 -2.40 17.42 19.19
C THR A 229 -2.31 17.10 17.70
N PHE A 230 -1.76 15.93 17.35
CA PHE A 230 -1.69 15.46 15.98
C PHE A 230 -3.08 15.23 15.36
N GLN A 231 -4.02 14.63 16.09
CA GLN A 231 -5.43 14.49 15.65
C GLN A 231 -6.09 15.85 15.41
N ASN A 232 -5.85 16.83 16.29
CA ASN A 232 -6.31 18.20 16.07
C ASN A 232 -5.68 18.81 14.80
N PHE A 233 -4.39 18.57 14.55
CA PHE A 233 -3.74 18.97 13.30
C PHE A 233 -4.42 18.37 12.07
N LEU A 234 -4.72 17.07 12.06
CA LEU A 234 -5.45 16.42 10.97
C LEU A 234 -6.85 17.02 10.78
N SER A 235 -7.56 17.31 11.87
CA SER A 235 -8.89 17.96 11.84
C SER A 235 -8.84 19.37 11.22
N VAL A 236 -7.83 20.17 11.57
CA VAL A 236 -7.63 21.52 10.98
C VAL A 236 -7.22 21.43 9.50
N LEU A 237 -6.40 20.44 9.15
CA LEU A 237 -5.89 20.20 7.81
C LEU A 237 -7.00 19.94 6.78
N ARG A 238 -8.14 19.38 7.20
CA ARG A 238 -9.34 19.23 6.35
C ARG A 238 -9.87 20.53 5.76
N LYS A 239 -9.48 21.69 6.31
CA LYS A 239 -10.06 23.00 5.98
C LYS A 239 -9.01 24.04 5.59
N LYS A 240 -7.73 23.73 5.72
CA LYS A 240 -6.63 24.70 5.61
C LYS A 240 -5.44 24.09 4.88
N SER A 241 -4.52 24.93 4.41
CA SER A 241 -3.24 24.44 3.90
C SER A 241 -2.40 23.79 5.00
N VAL A 242 -1.35 23.06 4.62
CA VAL A 242 -0.39 22.46 5.56
C VAL A 242 0.20 23.54 6.48
N ASP A 243 0.74 24.63 5.93
CA ASP A 243 1.33 25.72 6.73
C ASP A 243 0.31 26.36 7.70
N GLN A 244 -0.89 26.67 7.20
CA GLN A 244 -1.96 27.25 8.04
C GLN A 244 -2.41 26.29 9.15
N SER A 245 -2.34 24.98 8.91
CA SER A 245 -2.68 23.95 9.89
C SER A 245 -1.56 23.78 10.91
N LEU A 246 -0.30 23.83 10.45
CA LEU A 246 0.87 23.80 11.31
C LEU A 246 0.87 24.99 12.26
N GLU A 247 0.72 26.21 11.74
CA GLU A 247 0.65 27.43 12.56
C GLU A 247 -0.53 27.39 13.54
N ALA A 248 -1.70 26.92 13.11
CA ALA A 248 -2.88 26.89 13.97
C ALA A 248 -2.74 25.94 15.17
N VAL A 249 -1.96 24.87 15.04
CA VAL A 249 -1.85 23.81 16.08
C VAL A 249 -0.53 23.86 16.83
N TYR A 250 0.56 24.24 16.16
CA TYR A 250 1.93 24.24 16.69
C TYR A 250 2.60 25.63 16.69
N GLY A 251 1.84 26.70 16.40
CA GLY A 251 2.30 28.04 16.02
C GLY A 251 3.32 28.80 16.90
N PRO A 252 3.54 28.50 18.18
CA PRO A 252 4.70 29.06 18.89
C PRO A 252 6.05 28.55 18.35
N GLN A 253 6.08 27.35 17.75
CA GLN A 253 7.31 26.65 17.38
C GLN A 253 7.37 26.27 15.89
N ILE A 254 6.23 25.98 15.27
CA ILE A 254 6.15 25.52 13.88
C ILE A 254 5.04 26.28 13.17
N LYS A 255 5.42 27.20 12.26
CA LYS A 255 4.45 28.02 11.51
C LYS A 255 4.28 27.57 10.07
N ASN A 256 5.21 26.78 9.55
CA ASN A 256 5.24 26.33 8.17
C ASN A 256 6.11 25.07 8.03
N VAL A 257 6.15 24.50 6.82
CA VAL A 257 6.94 23.31 6.49
C VAL A 257 8.44 23.48 6.78
N LYS A 258 8.99 24.69 6.62
CA LYS A 258 10.40 24.94 6.93
C LYS A 258 10.68 24.86 8.43
N ASP A 259 9.86 25.50 9.26
CA ASP A 259 9.97 25.40 10.72
C ASP A 259 9.78 23.94 11.18
N LEU A 260 8.87 23.20 10.50
CA LEU A 260 8.65 21.78 10.77
C LEU A 260 9.95 20.98 10.52
N GLN A 261 10.61 21.21 9.38
CA GLN A 261 11.87 20.55 9.06
C GLN A 261 12.95 20.83 10.11
N GLU A 262 13.14 22.10 10.48
CA GLU A 262 14.16 22.50 11.46
C GLU A 262 13.89 21.84 12.83
N SER A 263 12.64 21.91 13.28
CA SER A 263 12.19 21.34 14.55
C SER A 263 12.33 19.81 14.58
N TRP A 264 11.90 19.14 13.50
CA TRP A 264 12.02 17.69 13.32
C TRP A 264 13.48 17.24 13.28
N LEU A 265 14.36 17.90 12.51
CA LEU A 265 15.79 17.55 12.46
C LEU A 265 16.45 17.66 13.83
N GLN A 266 16.04 18.63 14.65
CA GLN A 266 16.54 18.76 16.02
C GLN A 266 16.05 17.61 16.92
N TYR A 267 14.80 17.18 16.75
CA TYR A 267 14.26 15.99 17.43
C TYR A 267 15.03 14.73 17.04
N MET A 268 15.30 14.53 15.75
CA MET A 268 16.00 13.35 15.22
C MET A 268 17.43 13.16 15.77
N LYS A 269 18.10 14.27 16.11
CA LYS A 269 19.44 14.26 16.74
C LYS A 269 19.43 13.86 18.21
N THR A 270 18.33 14.13 18.90
CA THR A 270 18.26 14.05 20.37
C THR A 270 17.45 12.86 20.88
N HIS A 271 16.70 12.18 20.01
CA HIS A 271 15.82 11.08 20.37
C HIS A 271 16.09 9.81 19.56
N GLU A 272 16.09 8.66 20.24
CA GLU A 272 16.04 7.35 19.59
C GLU A 272 14.69 7.15 18.92
N GLN A 273 14.71 6.76 17.64
CA GLN A 273 13.51 6.39 16.92
C GLN A 273 13.19 4.94 17.23
N ARG A 274 12.16 4.72 18.05
CA ARG A 274 11.55 3.40 18.28
C ARG A 274 10.13 3.50 17.77
N TRP A 275 9.67 2.57 16.94
CA TRP A 275 8.32 2.57 16.39
C TRP A 275 7.42 1.67 17.22
#